data_AF-A0A7V9DRM6-F1
#
_entry.id   AF-A0A7V9DRM6-F1
#
_cell.length_a   1.000
_cell.length_b   1.000
_cell.length_c   1.000
_cell.angle_alpha   90.00
_cell.angle_beta   90.00
_cell.angle_gamma   90.00
#
_symmetry.space_group_name_H-M   'P 1'
#
loop_
_entity.id
_entity.type
_entity.pdbx_description
1 polymer ?
#
loop_
_entity_poly.entity_id
_entity_poly.type
_entity_poly.pdbx_seq_one_letter_code
_entity_poly.pdbx_strand_id
1 'polypeptide(L)'
;MSRAELEHRHADLQRFSAEIGTLDAEAVHVAARTDFDETLELLVDLAKATDASIRLAARRLALQLTIRPSRANGAYRMGTSRLSTVDDPLAGVDLDLDATLARLDQHPRLRAEDVRVRAWRSPATAYVLLVDASGSVAGPRVATALVTAAAVAARMRPDDELAVVAFWSQAVVLRPIRSIAAMTDLVGALLTLRGGGTTDLALALRTGLRQAGTARSRRREILLITDGIATAGSDPMPVAAAAGAAGARLHVLALSDEEPSYRACSRLAGAGGGRCAGLLRASSAPAAVADILRP
;
A
#
# COMPACT_ATOMS: atom_id res chain seq x y z
N MET A 1 0.47 25.25 3.97
CA MET A 1 -0.27 25.75 5.15
C MET A 1 0.63 26.68 5.93
N SER A 2 0.11 27.82 6.34
CA SER A 2 0.80 28.75 7.24
C SER A 2 0.80 28.20 8.67
N ARG A 3 1.67 28.73 9.54
CA ARG A 3 1.72 28.33 10.95
C ARG A 3 0.40 28.61 11.67
N ALA A 4 -0.24 29.74 11.40
CA ALA A 4 -1.54 30.10 11.99
C ALA A 4 -2.67 29.13 11.60
N GLU A 5 -2.67 28.63 10.36
CA GLU A 5 -3.64 27.60 9.91
C GLU A 5 -3.40 26.26 10.61
N LEU A 6 -2.14 25.91 10.88
CA LEU A 6 -1.79 24.68 11.59
C LEU A 6 -2.15 24.76 13.08
N GLU A 7 -1.86 25.89 13.75
CA GLU A 7 -2.22 26.13 15.15
C GLU A 7 -3.75 26.17 15.36
N HIS A 8 -4.50 26.66 14.37
CA HIS A 8 -5.96 26.64 14.43
C HIS A 8 -6.56 25.22 14.28
N ARG A 9 -5.94 24.37 13.47
CA ARG A 9 -6.39 22.98 13.26
C ARG A 9 -5.90 22.03 14.35
N HIS A 10 -4.74 22.32 14.95
CA HIS A 10 -4.06 21.47 15.92
C HIS A 10 -3.60 22.32 17.10
N ALA A 11 -4.44 22.39 18.15
CA ALA A 11 -4.20 23.21 19.34
C ALA A 11 -2.88 22.88 20.05
N ASP A 12 -2.43 21.62 19.94
CA ASP A 12 -1.21 21.11 20.59
C ASP A 12 0.07 21.28 19.74
N LEU A 13 0.04 22.00 18.61
CA LEU A 13 1.19 22.12 17.71
C LEU A 13 2.47 22.62 18.43
N GLN A 14 2.33 23.52 19.40
CA GLN A 14 3.46 24.07 20.17
C GLN A 14 4.23 23.00 20.96
N ARG A 15 3.57 21.89 21.31
CA ARG A 15 4.20 20.75 22.00
C ARG A 15 5.15 19.97 21.09
N PHE A 16 4.95 20.04 19.77
CA PHE A 16 5.71 19.29 18.77
C PHE A 16 6.71 20.16 18.01
N SER A 17 6.44 21.45 17.88
CA SER A 17 7.27 22.43 17.16
C SER A 17 7.40 23.71 17.97
N ALA A 18 8.23 23.63 19.02
CA ALA A 18 8.48 24.75 19.94
C ALA A 18 9.27 25.88 19.27
N GLU A 19 10.23 25.56 18.41
CA GLU A 19 11.02 26.54 17.63
C GLU A 19 10.64 26.49 16.14
N ILE A 20 10.83 27.61 15.44
CA ILE A 20 10.60 27.67 13.99
C ILE A 20 11.58 26.71 13.29
N GLY A 21 11.06 25.84 12.44
CA GLY A 21 11.88 24.93 11.65
C GLY A 21 12.22 23.60 12.33
N THR A 22 11.85 23.38 13.60
CA THR A 22 12.14 22.14 14.33
C THR A 22 10.86 21.36 14.63
N LEU A 23 10.98 20.04 14.60
CA LEU A 23 9.92 19.10 14.97
C LEU A 23 10.51 18.08 15.92
N ASP A 24 10.02 18.04 17.15
CA ASP A 24 10.49 17.14 18.20
C ASP A 24 10.01 15.71 17.90
N ALA A 25 10.96 14.88 17.47
CA ALA A 25 10.71 13.48 17.16
C ALA A 25 10.23 12.71 18.40
N GLU A 26 10.77 12.97 19.59
CA GLU A 26 10.39 12.25 20.81
C GLU A 26 8.96 12.59 21.23
N ALA A 27 8.61 13.88 21.22
CA ALA A 27 7.25 14.33 21.48
C ALA A 27 6.23 13.69 20.53
N VAL A 28 6.56 13.61 19.23
CA VAL A 28 5.72 12.94 18.22
C VAL A 28 5.56 11.45 18.51
N HIS A 29 6.62 10.74 18.88
CA HIS A 29 6.52 9.32 19.23
C HIS A 29 5.69 9.09 20.50
N VAL A 30 5.80 9.97 21.50
CA VAL A 30 4.99 9.91 22.72
C VAL A 30 3.51 10.14 22.40
N ALA A 31 3.18 11.17 21.61
CA ALA A 31 1.80 11.45 21.23
C ALA A 31 1.19 10.32 20.38
N ALA A 32 1.95 9.75 19.45
CA ALA A 32 1.49 8.63 18.63
C ALA A 32 1.17 7.36 19.45
N ARG A 33 1.66 7.24 20.68
CA ARG A 33 1.27 6.16 21.60
C ARG A 33 -0.06 6.41 22.30
N THR A 34 -0.48 7.66 22.41
CA THR A 34 -1.74 8.08 23.01
C THR A 34 -2.84 8.11 21.96
N ASP A 35 -2.62 8.84 20.87
CA ASP A 35 -3.52 8.89 19.71
C ASP A 35 -2.69 8.86 18.42
N PHE A 36 -2.66 7.69 17.80
CA PHE A 36 -1.91 7.48 16.55
C PHE A 36 -2.56 8.19 15.36
N ASP A 37 -3.89 8.19 15.28
CA ASP A 37 -4.63 8.71 14.13
C ASP A 37 -4.50 10.23 14.08
N GLU A 38 -4.71 10.90 15.22
CA GLU A 38 -4.57 12.36 15.35
C GLU A 38 -3.11 12.80 15.09
N THR A 39 -2.14 12.11 15.68
CA THR A 39 -0.72 12.43 15.46
C THR A 39 -0.31 12.27 13.99
N LEU A 40 -0.81 11.23 13.32
CA LEU A 40 -0.50 11.03 11.91
C LEU A 40 -1.17 12.08 11.02
N GLU A 41 -2.41 12.48 11.33
CA GLU A 41 -3.08 13.59 10.65
C GLU A 41 -2.29 14.90 10.78
N LEU A 42 -1.81 15.22 12.00
CA LEU A 42 -0.93 16.37 12.25
C LEU A 42 0.33 16.31 11.37
N LEU A 43 1.00 15.15 11.30
CA LEU A 43 2.20 15.01 10.47
C LEU A 43 1.90 15.17 8.97
N VAL A 44 0.74 14.70 8.51
CA VAL A 44 0.31 14.89 7.12
C VAL A 44 0.05 16.37 6.82
N ASP A 45 -0.57 17.11 7.73
CA ASP A 45 -0.78 18.55 7.60
C ASP A 45 0.55 19.33 7.65
N LEU A 46 1.47 18.97 8.57
CA LEU A 46 2.81 19.55 8.65
C LEU A 46 3.66 19.25 7.41
N ALA A 47 3.45 18.11 6.77
CA ALA A 47 4.12 17.77 5.53
C ALA A 47 3.68 18.64 4.33
N LYS A 48 2.63 19.45 4.51
CA LYS A 48 2.16 20.53 3.60
C LYS A 48 2.52 21.95 4.10
N ALA A 49 3.29 22.08 5.18
CA ALA A 49 3.72 23.39 5.73
C ALA A 49 4.52 24.20 4.71
N THR A 50 4.55 25.53 4.81
CA THR A 50 5.40 26.38 3.95
C THR A 50 6.90 26.28 4.29
N ASP A 51 7.21 25.90 5.53
CA ASP A 51 8.57 25.66 5.99
C ASP A 51 9.15 24.34 5.43
N ALA A 52 10.32 24.40 4.80
CA ALA A 52 10.95 23.24 4.17
C ALA A 52 11.49 22.21 5.16
N SER A 53 12.04 22.63 6.30
CA SER A 53 12.60 21.71 7.28
C SER A 53 11.50 20.98 8.03
N ILE A 54 10.43 21.70 8.43
CA ILE A 54 9.24 21.08 9.05
C ILE A 54 8.60 20.08 8.10
N ARG A 55 8.43 20.44 6.81
CA ARG A 55 7.88 19.50 5.82
C ARG A 55 8.69 18.21 5.73
N LEU A 56 10.03 18.33 5.62
CA LEU A 56 10.91 17.17 5.48
C LEU A 56 10.90 16.31 6.76
N ALA A 57 10.95 16.94 7.93
CA ALA A 57 10.88 16.26 9.22
C ALA A 57 9.55 15.51 9.38
N ALA A 58 8.42 16.16 9.07
CA ALA A 58 7.09 15.56 9.16
C ALA A 58 6.94 14.36 8.23
N ARG A 59 7.42 14.44 6.98
CA ARG A 59 7.43 13.31 6.04
C ARG A 59 8.22 12.13 6.58
N ARG A 60 9.40 12.39 7.14
CA ARG A 60 10.26 11.36 7.73
C ARG A 60 9.60 10.69 8.93
N LEU A 61 9.02 11.46 9.85
CA LEU A 61 8.34 10.92 11.03
C LEU A 61 7.08 10.14 10.67
N ALA A 62 6.27 10.62 9.70
CA ALA A 62 5.09 9.88 9.23
C ALA A 62 5.48 8.50 8.69
N LEU A 63 6.59 8.39 7.96
CA LEU A 63 7.12 7.11 7.49
C LEU A 63 7.62 6.24 8.63
N GLN A 64 8.33 6.80 9.61
CA GLN A 64 8.82 6.02 10.75
C GLN A 64 7.68 5.47 11.61
N LEU A 65 6.60 6.23 11.79
CA LEU A 65 5.42 5.78 12.52
C LEU A 65 4.62 4.72 11.76
N THR A 66 4.48 4.86 10.44
CA THR A 66 3.73 3.92 9.59
C THR A 66 4.51 2.65 9.30
N ILE A 67 5.84 2.76 9.14
CA ILE A 67 6.78 1.65 8.98
C ILE A 67 7.32 1.29 10.35
N ARG A 68 6.45 0.86 11.28
CA ARG A 68 6.94 0.05 12.40
C ARG A 68 7.37 -1.30 11.82
N PRO A 69 8.56 -1.83 12.19
CA PRO A 69 8.91 -3.18 11.81
C PRO A 69 7.86 -4.08 12.46
N SER A 70 6.99 -4.65 11.63
CA SER A 70 6.05 -5.71 12.02
C SER A 70 6.86 -6.96 12.33
N ARG A 71 7.68 -6.90 13.39
CA ARG A 71 8.39 -8.04 13.96
C ARG A 71 7.49 -8.86 14.89
N ALA A 72 6.23 -8.46 15.09
CA ALA A 72 5.35 -9.05 16.09
C ALA A 72 4.26 -10.00 15.53
N ASN A 73 4.16 -10.23 14.21
CA ASN A 73 3.28 -11.28 13.68
C ASN A 73 4.03 -12.18 12.71
N GLY A 74 4.87 -13.04 13.27
CA GLY A 74 5.53 -14.17 12.59
C GLY A 74 4.58 -15.32 12.21
N ALA A 75 3.27 -15.10 12.21
CA ALA A 75 2.27 -16.15 12.01
C ALA A 75 1.19 -15.71 11.01
N TYR A 76 1.55 -15.66 9.72
CA TYR A 76 0.59 -16.00 8.65
C TYR A 76 1.40 -16.44 7.42
N ARG A 77 2.03 -17.61 7.55
CA ARG A 77 2.85 -18.24 6.50
C ARG A 77 2.15 -19.50 6.00
N MET A 78 1.11 -19.33 5.21
CA MET A 78 0.57 -20.40 4.35
C MET A 78 -0.04 -19.77 3.10
N GLY A 79 0.79 -19.59 2.08
CA GLY A 79 0.33 -19.92 0.74
C GLY A 79 0.71 -21.38 0.48
N THR A 80 0.13 -22.02 -0.54
CA THR A 80 0.64 -23.30 -1.04
C THR A 80 2.06 -23.08 -1.55
N SER A 81 3.05 -23.24 -0.67
CA SER A 81 4.45 -23.15 -1.04
C SER A 81 4.71 -24.27 -2.02
N ARG A 82 5.27 -23.94 -3.19
CA ARG A 82 5.73 -24.94 -4.14
C ARG A 82 7.23 -25.04 -4.01
N LEU A 83 7.75 -26.26 -4.04
CA LEU A 83 9.17 -26.47 -4.16
C LEU A 83 9.61 -25.99 -5.55
N SER A 84 10.52 -25.02 -5.61
CA SER A 84 11.04 -24.45 -6.85
C SER A 84 12.55 -24.31 -6.79
N THR A 85 13.23 -24.51 -7.91
CA THR A 85 14.66 -24.25 -8.06
C THR A 85 14.97 -22.78 -7.86
N VAL A 86 16.01 -22.48 -7.09
CA VAL A 86 16.54 -21.13 -6.82
C VAL A 86 18.06 -21.10 -6.99
N ASP A 87 18.57 -19.90 -7.29
CA ASP A 87 20.00 -19.68 -7.50
C ASP A 87 20.78 -19.45 -6.20
N ASP A 88 20.09 -19.14 -5.08
CA ASP A 88 20.71 -18.90 -3.78
C ASP A 88 20.99 -20.24 -3.06
N PRO A 89 22.25 -20.68 -2.93
CA PRO A 89 22.60 -21.96 -2.32
C PRO A 89 22.26 -22.03 -0.83
N LEU A 90 22.16 -20.89 -0.14
CA LEU A 90 21.87 -20.80 1.29
C LEU A 90 20.36 -20.80 1.59
N ALA A 91 19.52 -20.55 0.59
CA ALA A 91 18.06 -20.57 0.71
C ALA A 91 17.46 -21.96 0.45
N GLY A 92 18.28 -22.94 0.05
CA GLY A 92 17.87 -24.29 -0.33
C GLY A 92 17.50 -25.19 0.84
N VAL A 93 16.48 -26.02 0.64
CA VAL A 93 16.19 -27.20 1.48
C VAL A 93 16.69 -28.50 0.84
N ASP A 94 16.95 -28.50 -0.46
CA ASP A 94 17.43 -29.67 -1.21
C ASP A 94 18.27 -29.24 -2.43
N LEU A 95 19.15 -30.11 -2.94
CA LEU A 95 19.92 -29.86 -4.16
C LEU A 95 19.05 -30.18 -5.39
N ASP A 96 18.93 -29.24 -6.33
CA ASP A 96 18.31 -29.51 -7.62
C ASP A 96 19.34 -30.09 -8.59
N LEU A 97 19.51 -31.41 -8.56
CA LEU A 97 20.53 -32.09 -9.34
C LEU A 97 20.36 -31.85 -10.85
N ASP A 98 19.14 -31.94 -11.37
CA ASP A 98 18.86 -31.76 -12.79
C ASP A 98 19.22 -30.34 -13.25
N ALA A 99 18.82 -29.33 -12.48
CA ALA A 99 19.11 -27.94 -12.81
C ALA A 99 20.59 -27.58 -12.64
N THR A 100 21.29 -28.22 -11.70
CA THR A 100 22.74 -28.08 -11.49
C THR A 100 23.50 -28.74 -12.63
N LEU A 101 23.14 -29.96 -13.03
CA LEU A 101 23.76 -30.67 -14.14
C LEU A 101 23.55 -29.93 -15.48
N ALA A 102 22.41 -29.29 -15.67
CA ALA A 102 22.15 -28.45 -16.85
C ALA A 102 23.08 -27.21 -16.97
N ARG A 103 23.89 -26.89 -15.94
CA ARG A 103 24.94 -25.86 -16.04
C ARG A 103 26.21 -26.36 -16.72
N LEU A 104 26.43 -27.69 -16.80
CA LEU A 104 27.64 -28.25 -17.42
C LEU A 104 27.80 -27.87 -18.89
N ASP A 105 26.68 -27.60 -19.59
CA ASP A 105 26.68 -27.12 -20.97
C ASP A 105 27.39 -25.77 -21.13
N GLN A 106 27.36 -24.93 -20.09
CA GLN A 106 27.96 -23.60 -20.08
C GLN A 106 29.26 -23.57 -19.26
N HIS A 107 29.35 -24.41 -18.24
CA HIS A 107 30.44 -24.47 -17.27
C HIS A 107 31.04 -25.90 -17.27
N PRO A 108 32.11 -26.17 -18.03
CA PRO A 108 32.71 -27.51 -18.17
C PRO A 108 33.18 -28.14 -16.84
N ARG A 109 33.33 -27.31 -15.80
CA ARG A 109 33.51 -27.74 -14.42
C ARG A 109 32.56 -26.93 -13.56
N LEU A 110 31.72 -27.62 -12.79
CA LEU A 110 30.79 -26.99 -11.86
C LEU A 110 31.56 -26.20 -10.79
N ARG A 111 31.12 -24.97 -10.57
CA ARG A 111 31.56 -24.08 -9.49
C ARG A 111 30.45 -23.98 -8.44
N ALA A 112 30.77 -23.39 -7.29
CA ALA A 112 29.77 -23.15 -6.24
C ALA A 112 28.57 -22.32 -6.74
N GLU A 113 28.80 -21.39 -7.66
CA GLU A 113 27.78 -20.56 -8.32
C GLU A 113 26.87 -21.32 -9.30
N ASP A 114 27.26 -22.54 -9.70
CA ASP A 114 26.48 -23.40 -10.62
C ASP A 114 25.52 -24.33 -9.88
N VAL A 115 25.71 -24.47 -8.56
CA VAL A 115 24.84 -25.25 -7.71
C VAL A 115 23.46 -24.59 -7.69
N ARG A 116 22.44 -25.40 -8.00
CA ARG A 116 21.03 -24.99 -7.92
C ARG A 116 20.37 -25.78 -6.82
N VAL A 117 19.61 -25.11 -5.98
CA VAL A 117 18.93 -25.72 -4.85
C VAL A 117 17.43 -25.51 -4.98
N ARG A 118 16.64 -26.41 -4.41
CA ARG A 118 15.20 -26.28 -4.31
C ARG A 118 14.85 -25.59 -3.00
N ALA A 119 13.99 -24.59 -3.08
CA ALA A 119 13.45 -23.90 -1.93
C ALA A 119 11.92 -23.86 -2.01
N TRP A 120 11.26 -23.91 -0.85
CA TRP A 120 9.83 -23.64 -0.78
C TRP A 120 9.58 -22.17 -1.11
N ARG A 121 9.03 -21.88 -2.29
CA ARG A 121 8.59 -20.54 -2.67
C ARG A 121 7.09 -20.46 -2.77
N SER A 122 6.54 -19.39 -2.20
CA SER A 122 5.21 -18.92 -2.56
C SER A 122 5.33 -18.03 -3.81
N PRO A 123 4.39 -18.09 -4.77
CA PRO A 123 4.43 -17.24 -5.96
C PRO A 123 4.52 -15.76 -5.57
N ALA A 124 5.34 -14.96 -6.25
CA ALA A 124 5.38 -13.51 -6.07
C ALA A 124 3.99 -12.89 -6.31
N THR A 125 3.69 -11.84 -5.57
CA THR A 125 2.40 -11.14 -5.58
C THR A 125 2.60 -9.70 -6.03
N ALA A 126 1.80 -9.26 -6.99
CA ALA A 126 1.65 -7.87 -7.36
C ALA A 126 0.49 -7.27 -6.59
N TYR A 127 0.78 -6.28 -5.75
CA TYR A 127 -0.19 -5.46 -5.06
C TYR A 127 -0.45 -4.18 -5.84
N VAL A 128 -1.71 -3.83 -6.04
CA VAL A 128 -2.11 -2.54 -6.62
C VAL A 128 -3.04 -1.85 -5.65
N LEU A 129 -2.55 -0.79 -5.02
CA LEU A 129 -3.34 0.04 -4.11
C LEU A 129 -3.99 1.19 -4.88
N LEU A 130 -5.32 1.21 -4.88
CA LEU A 130 -6.14 2.29 -5.43
C LEU A 130 -6.68 3.12 -4.27
N VAL A 131 -6.37 4.41 -4.26
CA VAL A 131 -6.70 5.34 -3.19
C VAL A 131 -7.71 6.36 -3.69
N ASP A 132 -8.90 6.33 -3.13
CA ASP A 132 -9.92 7.34 -3.38
C ASP A 132 -9.50 8.68 -2.76
N ALA A 133 -9.17 9.62 -3.64
CA ALA A 133 -8.82 11.00 -3.33
C ALA A 133 -9.91 11.97 -3.81
N SER A 134 -11.16 11.48 -3.96
CA SER A 134 -12.33 12.33 -4.16
C SER A 134 -12.61 13.18 -2.93
N GLY A 135 -13.25 14.32 -3.13
CA GLY A 135 -13.56 15.28 -2.08
C GLY A 135 -12.35 16.12 -1.64
N SER A 136 -12.50 16.84 -0.53
CA SER A 136 -11.35 17.50 0.11
C SER A 136 -10.38 16.41 0.56
N VAL A 137 -9.22 16.33 -0.10
CA VAL A 137 -8.09 15.48 0.31
C VAL A 137 -7.51 16.04 1.60
N ALA A 138 -8.26 15.88 2.68
CA ALA A 138 -7.90 16.21 4.04
C ALA A 138 -6.85 15.21 4.55
N GLY A 139 -6.17 15.59 5.63
CA GLY A 139 -5.19 14.77 6.32
C GLY A 139 -5.61 13.30 6.56
N PRO A 140 -6.87 12.99 6.95
CA PRO A 140 -7.28 11.63 7.30
C PRO A 140 -7.19 10.62 6.15
N ARG A 141 -7.67 10.98 4.94
CA ARG A 141 -7.65 10.04 3.79
C ARG A 141 -6.22 9.73 3.35
N VAL A 142 -5.34 10.73 3.39
CA VAL A 142 -3.91 10.57 3.09
C VAL A 142 -3.20 9.74 4.17
N ALA A 143 -3.51 9.98 5.44
CA ALA A 143 -3.00 9.20 6.56
C ALA A 143 -3.40 7.73 6.42
N THR A 144 -4.68 7.45 6.18
CA THR A 144 -5.19 6.10 5.94
C THR A 144 -4.49 5.44 4.76
N ALA A 145 -4.39 6.12 3.61
CA ALA A 145 -3.69 5.60 2.44
C ALA A 145 -2.23 5.25 2.72
N LEU A 146 -1.54 6.10 3.48
CA LEU A 146 -0.14 5.88 3.87
C LEU A 146 0.00 4.65 4.77
N VAL A 147 -0.82 4.51 5.81
CA VAL A 147 -0.76 3.35 6.70
C VAL A 147 -1.14 2.08 5.95
N THR A 148 -2.13 2.12 5.05
CA THR A 148 -2.47 0.98 4.20
C THR A 148 -1.31 0.59 3.29
N ALA A 149 -0.66 1.55 2.62
CA ALA A 149 0.51 1.29 1.78
C ALA A 149 1.67 0.69 2.59
N ALA A 150 1.93 1.22 3.80
CA ALA A 150 2.93 0.69 4.72
C ALA A 150 2.58 -0.73 5.21
N ALA A 151 1.31 -0.99 5.52
CA ALA A 151 0.83 -2.31 5.94
C ALA A 151 0.96 -3.35 4.83
N VAL A 152 0.70 -2.97 3.57
CA VAL A 152 0.95 -3.83 2.41
C VAL A 152 2.45 -4.06 2.26
N ALA A 153 3.27 -3.00 2.28
CA ALA A 153 4.71 -3.09 2.14
C ALA A 153 5.37 -3.94 3.23
N ALA A 154 4.88 -3.89 4.47
CA ALA A 154 5.35 -4.72 5.58
C ALA A 154 5.09 -6.22 5.37
N ARG A 155 4.13 -6.59 4.49
CA ARG A 155 3.81 -7.98 4.12
C ARG A 155 4.53 -8.44 2.85
N MET A 156 5.13 -7.51 2.11
CA MET A 156 5.80 -7.82 0.86
C MET A 156 7.10 -8.59 1.10
N ARG A 157 7.34 -9.56 0.22
CA ARG A 157 8.63 -10.23 0.06
C ARG A 157 9.50 -9.46 -0.93
N PRO A 158 10.82 -9.73 -0.98
CA PRO A 158 11.72 -9.07 -1.91
C PRO A 158 11.27 -9.10 -3.38
N ASP A 159 10.58 -10.15 -3.80
CA ASP A 159 10.11 -10.33 -5.18
C ASP A 159 8.68 -9.80 -5.44
N ASP A 160 7.97 -9.35 -4.39
CA ASP A 160 6.63 -8.79 -4.54
C ASP A 160 6.69 -7.38 -5.14
N GLU A 161 5.63 -6.99 -5.83
CA GLU A 161 5.54 -5.72 -6.56
C GLU A 161 4.43 -4.86 -5.96
N LEU A 162 4.59 -3.53 -5.98
CA LEU A 162 3.59 -2.60 -5.45
C LEU A 162 3.37 -1.42 -6.40
N ALA A 163 2.14 -1.25 -6.86
CA ALA A 163 1.69 -0.01 -7.48
C ALA A 163 0.79 0.76 -6.52
N VAL A 164 0.85 2.09 -6.59
CA VAL A 164 -0.08 2.97 -5.89
C VAL A 164 -0.65 3.97 -6.88
N VAL A 165 -1.97 4.03 -6.94
CA VAL A 165 -2.73 4.92 -7.81
C VAL A 165 -3.70 5.70 -6.95
N ALA A 166 -3.68 7.02 -7.07
CA ALA A 166 -4.73 7.87 -6.51
C ALA A 166 -5.74 8.21 -7.59
N PHE A 167 -7.01 8.30 -7.23
CA PHE A 167 -8.05 8.62 -8.20
C PHE A 167 -9.16 9.51 -7.63
N TRP A 168 -9.82 10.22 -8.55
CA TRP A 168 -11.02 11.04 -8.34
C TRP A 168 -11.77 11.04 -9.69
N SER A 169 -11.94 12.19 -10.34
CA SER A 169 -12.30 12.36 -11.76
C SER A 169 -11.16 11.99 -12.72
N GLN A 170 -9.95 11.78 -12.20
CA GLN A 170 -8.77 11.31 -12.94
C GLN A 170 -8.11 10.17 -12.15
N ALA A 171 -7.17 9.44 -12.77
CA ALA A 171 -6.36 8.44 -12.08
C ALA A 171 -4.87 8.71 -12.31
N VAL A 172 -4.13 8.92 -11.23
CA VAL A 172 -2.70 9.25 -11.22
C VAL A 172 -1.92 8.11 -10.60
N VAL A 173 -0.97 7.55 -11.36
CA VAL A 173 -0.06 6.52 -10.86
C VAL A 173 1.05 7.20 -10.07
N LEU A 174 1.00 7.10 -8.74
CA LEU A 174 2.00 7.68 -7.84
C LEU A 174 3.25 6.80 -7.75
N ARG A 175 3.04 5.49 -7.75
CA ARG A 175 4.10 4.49 -7.79
C ARG A 175 3.74 3.45 -8.86
N PRO A 176 4.47 3.37 -9.97
CA PRO A 176 4.30 2.30 -10.95
C PRO A 176 4.63 0.92 -10.37
N ILE A 177 4.00 -0.15 -10.88
CA ILE A 177 4.17 -1.52 -10.35
C ILE A 177 5.64 -1.99 -10.35
N ARG A 178 6.43 -1.56 -11.34
CA ARG A 178 7.86 -1.86 -11.50
C ARG A 178 8.78 -0.78 -10.92
N SER A 179 8.27 0.05 -10.02
CA SER A 179 9.06 1.13 -9.43
C SER A 179 10.13 0.60 -8.48
N ILE A 180 11.34 1.11 -8.64
CA ILE A 180 12.46 0.97 -7.68
C ILE A 180 12.51 2.13 -6.68
N ALA A 181 11.60 3.11 -6.80
CA ALA A 181 11.56 4.28 -5.91
C ALA A 181 11.24 3.87 -4.47
N ALA A 182 11.83 4.62 -3.54
CA ALA A 182 11.68 4.40 -2.11
C ALA A 182 10.26 4.76 -1.64
N MET A 183 9.82 4.16 -0.54
CA MET A 183 8.51 4.47 0.06
C MET A 183 8.40 5.94 0.50
N THR A 184 9.54 6.59 0.75
CA THR A 184 9.62 8.03 1.06
C THR A 184 9.02 8.91 -0.03
N ASP A 185 9.17 8.50 -1.29
CA ASP A 185 8.73 9.28 -2.44
C ASP A 185 7.21 9.19 -2.59
N LEU A 186 6.60 8.08 -2.15
CA LEU A 186 5.15 7.90 -2.13
C LEU A 186 4.45 8.90 -1.21
N VAL A 187 5.02 9.17 -0.02
CA VAL A 187 4.48 10.18 0.90
C VAL A 187 4.49 11.54 0.25
N GLY A 188 5.60 11.93 -0.38
CA GLY A 188 5.68 13.17 -1.14
C GLY A 188 4.60 13.25 -2.22
N ALA A 189 4.44 12.18 -3.01
CA ALA A 189 3.46 12.12 -4.09
C ALA A 189 2.02 12.24 -3.58
N LEU A 190 1.65 11.48 -2.53
CA LEU A 190 0.32 11.54 -1.91
C LEU A 190 -0.01 12.94 -1.36
N LEU A 191 0.97 13.64 -0.79
CA LEU A 191 0.79 14.98 -0.24
C LEU A 191 0.63 16.07 -1.31
N THR A 192 1.15 15.84 -2.51
CA THR A 192 1.02 16.78 -3.65
C THR A 192 -0.32 16.65 -4.37
N LEU A 193 -1.10 15.62 -4.06
CA LEU A 193 -2.39 15.41 -4.67
C LEU A 193 -3.33 16.57 -4.36
N ARG A 194 -3.80 17.19 -5.44
CA ARG A 194 -4.99 18.04 -5.42
C ARG A 194 -6.11 17.15 -5.94
N GLY A 195 -6.86 16.55 -5.01
CA GLY A 195 -8.02 15.75 -5.39
C GLY A 195 -9.09 16.59 -6.09
N GLY A 196 -10.18 15.95 -6.49
CA GLY A 196 -11.30 16.61 -7.15
C GLY A 196 -12.64 16.22 -6.54
N GLY A 197 -13.69 16.92 -6.93
CA GLY A 197 -15.03 16.77 -6.33
C GLY A 197 -15.81 15.52 -6.75
N THR A 198 -15.29 14.69 -7.64
CA THR A 198 -16.01 13.50 -8.14
C THR A 198 -15.15 12.24 -8.10
N THR A 199 -15.81 11.09 -8.20
CA THR A 199 -15.28 9.75 -7.97
C THR A 199 -15.58 8.87 -9.18
N ASP A 200 -14.56 8.57 -9.99
CA ASP A 200 -14.66 7.64 -11.13
C ASP A 200 -14.00 6.29 -10.78
N LEU A 201 -14.79 5.42 -10.16
CA LEU A 201 -14.35 4.07 -9.75
C LEU A 201 -13.98 3.21 -10.95
N ALA A 202 -14.67 3.34 -12.08
CA ALA A 202 -14.38 2.53 -13.25
C ALA A 202 -13.01 2.90 -13.87
N LEU A 203 -12.66 4.19 -13.90
CA LEU A 203 -11.34 4.65 -14.30
C LEU A 203 -10.24 4.16 -13.36
N ALA A 204 -10.49 4.19 -12.06
CA ALA A 204 -9.56 3.67 -11.05
C ALA A 204 -9.27 2.19 -11.28
N LEU A 205 -10.31 1.38 -11.42
CA LEU A 205 -10.20 -0.07 -11.65
C LEU A 205 -9.50 -0.38 -12.98
N ARG A 206 -9.85 0.29 -14.08
CA ARG A 206 -9.16 0.12 -15.37
C ARG A 206 -7.66 0.45 -15.25
N THR A 207 -7.33 1.51 -14.51
CA THR A 207 -5.93 1.94 -14.31
C THR A 207 -5.18 0.94 -13.44
N GLY A 208 -5.80 0.45 -12.38
CA GLY A 208 -5.25 -0.61 -11.53
C GLY A 208 -5.00 -1.90 -12.30
N LEU A 209 -5.95 -2.32 -13.14
CA LEU A 209 -5.82 -3.51 -13.98
C LEU A 209 -4.70 -3.38 -15.01
N ARG A 210 -4.49 -2.18 -15.59
CA ARG A 210 -3.32 -1.94 -16.45
C ARG A 210 -2.01 -2.11 -15.67
N GLN A 211 -1.92 -1.57 -14.45
CA GLN A 211 -0.73 -1.79 -13.60
C GLN A 211 -0.52 -3.27 -13.30
N ALA A 212 -1.56 -3.97 -12.84
CA ALA A 212 -1.50 -5.40 -12.54
C ALA A 212 -1.13 -6.25 -13.78
N GLY A 213 -1.62 -5.89 -14.96
CA GLY A 213 -1.31 -6.57 -16.23
C GLY A 213 0.15 -6.45 -16.64
N THR A 214 0.85 -5.40 -16.21
CA THR A 214 2.29 -5.19 -16.50
C THR A 214 3.23 -5.78 -15.44
N ALA A 215 2.67 -6.39 -14.39
CA ALA A 215 3.43 -7.03 -13.32
C ALA A 215 4.08 -8.34 -13.77
N ARG A 216 5.23 -8.69 -13.16
CA ARG A 216 5.90 -9.98 -13.35
C ARG A 216 5.20 -11.09 -12.56
N SER A 217 4.61 -10.70 -11.43
CA SER A 217 3.89 -11.59 -10.53
C SER A 217 2.60 -12.13 -11.15
N ARG A 218 2.41 -13.46 -11.06
CA ARG A 218 1.18 -14.12 -11.53
C ARG A 218 0.00 -13.85 -10.60
N ARG A 219 0.25 -13.80 -9.28
CA ARG A 219 -0.76 -13.46 -8.29
C ARG A 219 -0.92 -11.94 -8.25
N ARG A 220 -2.14 -11.45 -8.39
CA ARG A 220 -2.46 -10.02 -8.49
C ARG A 220 -3.56 -9.67 -7.49
N GLU A 221 -3.24 -8.84 -6.51
CA GLU A 221 -4.13 -8.39 -5.46
C GLU A 221 -4.35 -6.88 -5.63
N ILE A 222 -5.58 -6.48 -5.97
CA ILE A 222 -5.96 -5.07 -6.09
C ILE A 222 -6.70 -4.69 -4.82
N LEU A 223 -6.23 -3.65 -4.12
CA LEU A 223 -6.86 -3.12 -2.92
C LEU A 223 -7.41 -1.73 -3.24
N LEU A 224 -8.72 -1.54 -3.09
CA LEU A 224 -9.39 -0.28 -3.34
C LEU A 224 -9.85 0.34 -2.01
N ILE A 225 -9.34 1.51 -1.65
CA ILE A 225 -9.80 2.30 -0.52
C ILE A 225 -10.83 3.30 -1.05
N THR A 226 -12.10 3.21 -0.64
CA THR A 226 -13.19 4.09 -1.09
C THR A 226 -14.40 4.01 -0.16
N ASP A 227 -15.33 4.96 -0.26
CA ASP A 227 -16.68 4.85 0.33
C ASP A 227 -17.66 4.07 -0.58
N GLY A 228 -17.27 3.75 -1.81
CA GLY A 228 -18.02 2.89 -2.73
C GLY A 228 -19.03 3.62 -3.60
N ILE A 229 -19.10 4.96 -3.51
CA ILE A 229 -20.07 5.76 -4.24
C ILE A 229 -19.38 6.38 -5.47
N ALA A 230 -19.66 5.84 -6.65
CA ALA A 230 -19.28 6.48 -7.91
C ALA A 230 -20.17 7.70 -8.16
N THR A 231 -19.55 8.85 -8.44
CA THR A 231 -20.25 10.11 -8.78
C THR A 231 -19.94 10.59 -10.20
N ALA A 232 -19.03 9.89 -10.89
CA ALA A 232 -18.69 10.13 -12.28
C ALA A 232 -18.28 8.82 -12.98
N GLY A 233 -18.18 8.89 -14.31
CA GLY A 233 -17.71 7.78 -15.13
C GLY A 233 -18.78 6.73 -15.42
N SER A 234 -18.34 5.60 -15.97
CA SER A 234 -19.17 4.43 -16.28
C SER A 234 -19.43 3.58 -15.03
N ASP A 235 -20.39 2.65 -15.09
CA ASP A 235 -20.58 1.63 -14.05
C ASP A 235 -19.26 0.87 -13.78
N PRO A 236 -18.77 0.80 -12.52
CA PRO A 236 -17.57 0.06 -12.17
C PRO A 236 -17.78 -1.46 -12.12
N MET A 237 -19.01 -1.96 -12.03
CA MET A 237 -19.30 -3.39 -11.84
C MET A 237 -18.75 -4.29 -12.97
N PRO A 238 -18.92 -3.96 -14.28
CA PRO A 238 -18.33 -4.75 -15.36
C PRO A 238 -16.79 -4.77 -15.32
N VAL A 239 -16.17 -3.66 -14.89
CA VAL A 239 -14.71 -3.57 -14.78
C VAL A 239 -14.19 -4.41 -13.61
N ALA A 240 -14.91 -4.40 -12.48
CA ALA A 240 -14.61 -5.26 -11.33
C ALA A 240 -14.73 -6.75 -11.71
N ALA A 241 -15.79 -7.14 -12.43
CA ALA A 241 -15.95 -8.51 -12.93
C ALA A 241 -14.81 -8.93 -13.87
N ALA A 242 -14.37 -8.02 -14.74
CA ALA A 242 -13.22 -8.26 -15.62
C ALA A 242 -11.91 -8.44 -14.85
N ALA A 243 -11.75 -7.85 -13.66
CA ALA A 243 -10.59 -8.07 -12.81
C ALA A 243 -10.44 -9.55 -12.42
N GLY A 244 -11.54 -10.15 -11.95
CA GLY A 244 -11.62 -11.57 -11.62
C GLY A 244 -11.26 -12.46 -12.81
N ALA A 245 -11.83 -12.16 -13.99
CA ALA A 245 -11.54 -12.89 -15.23
C ALA A 245 -10.06 -12.78 -15.67
N ALA A 246 -9.40 -11.65 -15.38
CA ALA A 246 -7.99 -11.41 -15.69
C ALA A 246 -7.00 -12.02 -14.67
N GLY A 247 -7.49 -12.83 -13.72
CA GLY A 247 -6.69 -13.46 -12.67
C GLY A 247 -6.22 -12.51 -11.57
N ALA A 248 -6.88 -11.35 -11.44
CA ALA A 248 -6.69 -10.43 -10.31
C ALA A 248 -7.85 -10.56 -9.32
N ARG A 249 -7.58 -10.37 -8.03
CA ARG A 249 -8.61 -10.29 -7.00
C ARG A 249 -8.78 -8.84 -6.57
N LEU A 250 -10.03 -8.36 -6.56
CA LEU A 250 -10.36 -7.02 -6.10
C LEU A 250 -10.86 -7.05 -4.66
N HIS A 251 -10.09 -6.48 -3.76
CA HIS A 251 -10.46 -6.23 -2.37
C HIS A 251 -10.86 -4.77 -2.19
N VAL A 252 -11.83 -4.53 -1.31
CA VAL A 252 -12.29 -3.17 -0.99
C VAL A 252 -12.10 -2.90 0.50
N LEU A 253 -11.51 -1.76 0.82
CA LEU A 253 -11.35 -1.21 2.16
C LEU A 253 -12.33 -0.03 2.28
N ALA A 254 -13.48 -0.29 2.89
CA ALA A 254 -14.60 0.64 2.94
C ALA A 254 -14.34 1.75 3.97
N LEU A 255 -14.34 3.01 3.51
CA LEU A 255 -14.15 4.19 4.37
C LEU A 255 -15.40 4.57 5.19
N SER A 256 -16.50 3.87 5.00
CA SER A 256 -17.78 4.08 5.68
C SER A 256 -18.38 2.74 6.11
N ASP A 257 -19.00 2.73 7.28
CA ASP A 257 -19.78 1.63 7.85
C ASP A 257 -21.30 1.81 7.62
N GLU A 258 -21.72 2.88 6.93
CA GLU A 258 -23.11 3.07 6.56
C GLU A 258 -23.56 1.96 5.60
N GLU A 259 -24.72 1.37 5.89
CA GLU A 259 -25.22 0.19 5.17
C GLU A 259 -25.24 0.34 3.64
N PRO A 260 -25.70 1.47 3.03
CA PRO A 260 -25.70 1.62 1.58
C PRO A 260 -24.28 1.62 0.97
N SER A 261 -23.36 2.35 1.61
CA SER A 261 -21.97 2.53 1.20
C SER A 261 -21.17 1.23 1.36
N TYR A 262 -21.29 0.59 2.52
CA TYR A 262 -20.65 -0.69 2.80
C TYR A 262 -21.15 -1.80 1.89
N ARG A 263 -22.47 -1.86 1.64
CA ARG A 263 -23.06 -2.81 0.68
C ARG A 263 -22.53 -2.59 -0.74
N ALA A 264 -22.39 -1.34 -1.18
CA ALA A 264 -21.82 -1.03 -2.50
C ALA A 264 -20.36 -1.53 -2.60
N CYS A 265 -19.54 -1.26 -1.58
CA CYS A 265 -18.17 -1.76 -1.47
C CYS A 265 -18.11 -3.30 -1.52
N SER A 266 -18.99 -3.97 -0.76
CA SER A 266 -19.08 -5.43 -0.70
C SER A 266 -19.45 -6.05 -2.05
N ARG A 267 -20.42 -5.46 -2.77
CA ARG A 267 -20.79 -5.91 -4.12
C ARG A 267 -19.65 -5.75 -5.11
N LEU A 268 -18.90 -4.66 -5.03
CA LEU A 268 -17.77 -4.39 -5.91
C LEU A 268 -16.62 -5.39 -5.66
N ALA A 269 -16.28 -5.67 -4.40
CA ALA A 269 -15.31 -6.69 -4.02
C ALA A 269 -15.74 -8.09 -4.51
N GLY A 270 -17.01 -8.44 -4.31
CA GLY A 270 -17.59 -9.70 -4.75
C GLY A 270 -17.51 -9.90 -6.27
N ALA A 271 -17.79 -8.85 -7.04
CA ALA A 271 -17.68 -8.90 -8.51
C ALA A 271 -16.24 -9.22 -8.98
N GLY A 272 -15.23 -8.67 -8.30
CA GLY A 272 -13.82 -8.97 -8.60
C GLY A 272 -13.23 -10.14 -7.82
N GLY A 273 -14.05 -10.98 -7.20
CA GLY A 273 -13.62 -12.21 -6.53
C GLY A 273 -12.76 -12.02 -5.28
N GLY A 274 -12.84 -10.85 -4.64
CA GLY A 274 -12.13 -10.54 -3.40
C GLY A 274 -13.06 -10.34 -2.21
N ARG A 275 -12.60 -9.54 -1.25
CA ARG A 275 -13.24 -9.33 0.06
C ARG A 275 -13.37 -7.84 0.38
N CYS A 276 -14.37 -7.51 1.18
CA CYS A 276 -14.57 -6.17 1.71
C CYS A 276 -14.31 -6.16 3.22
N ALA A 277 -13.62 -5.12 3.72
CA ALA A 277 -13.44 -4.86 5.15
C ALA A 277 -13.55 -3.36 5.44
N GLY A 278 -14.00 -3.01 6.65
CA GLY A 278 -14.09 -1.61 7.08
C GLY A 278 -12.72 -1.00 7.37
N LEU A 279 -12.54 0.26 6.99
CA LEU A 279 -11.33 1.06 7.20
C LEU A 279 -11.72 2.50 7.58
N LEU A 280 -12.23 2.67 8.79
CA LEU A 280 -12.69 3.97 9.29
C LEU A 280 -11.55 4.86 9.80
N ARG A 281 -10.40 4.25 10.17
CA ARG A 281 -9.24 4.93 10.78
C ARG A 281 -7.94 4.44 10.17
N ALA A 282 -6.90 5.25 10.21
CA ALA A 282 -5.60 4.87 9.67
C ALA A 282 -4.97 3.75 10.52
N SER A 283 -5.14 3.80 11.84
CA SER A 283 -4.67 2.80 12.80
C SER A 283 -5.23 1.39 12.57
N SER A 284 -6.41 1.25 11.98
CA SER A 284 -7.02 -0.06 11.68
C SER A 284 -6.57 -0.67 10.36
N ALA A 285 -5.83 0.08 9.52
CA ALA A 285 -5.35 -0.39 8.22
C ALA A 285 -4.56 -1.70 8.29
N PRO A 286 -3.62 -1.93 9.23
CA PRO A 286 -2.89 -3.20 9.30
C PRO A 286 -3.80 -4.41 9.55
N ALA A 287 -4.80 -4.26 10.42
CA ALA A 287 -5.75 -5.32 10.72
C ALA A 287 -6.68 -5.59 9.51
N ALA A 288 -7.20 -4.53 8.89
CA ALA A 288 -8.05 -4.65 7.71
C ALA A 288 -7.31 -5.32 6.54
N VAL A 289 -6.09 -4.88 6.23
CA VAL A 289 -5.22 -5.50 5.20
C VAL A 289 -4.93 -6.96 5.52
N ALA A 290 -4.66 -7.29 6.79
CA ALA A 290 -4.43 -8.67 7.20
C ALA A 290 -5.67 -9.56 7.05
N ASP A 291 -6.87 -9.02 7.22
CA ASP A 291 -8.14 -9.72 7.03
C ASP A 291 -8.47 -9.96 5.55
N ILE A 292 -8.37 -8.92 4.71
CA ILE A 292 -8.69 -9.05 3.29
C ILE A 292 -7.65 -9.85 2.50
N LEU A 293 -6.39 -9.91 2.94
CA LEU A 293 -5.31 -10.67 2.30
C LEU A 293 -5.02 -12.02 2.95
N ARG A 294 -5.96 -12.59 3.71
CA ARG A 294 -5.85 -13.99 4.15
C ARG A 294 -5.75 -14.94 2.93
N PRO A 295 -5.03 -16.05 3.02
CA PRO A 295 -4.96 -17.03 1.93
C PRO A 295 -6.35 -17.54 1.50
#